data_AF-C1MXI9-F1
#
_entry.id   AF-C1MXI9-F1
#
_cell.length_a   1.000
_cell.length_b   1.000
_cell.length_c   1.000
_cell.angle_alpha   90.00
_cell.angle_beta   90.00
_cell.angle_gamma   90.00
#
_symmetry.space_group_name_H-M   'P 1'
#
loop_
_entity.id
_entity.type
_entity.pdbx_description
1 polymer ?
#
loop_
_entity_poly.entity_id
_entity_poly.type
_entity_poly.pdbx_seq_one_letter_code
_entity_poly.pdbx_strand_id
1 'polypeptide(L)'
;MTRESLENVSSLSRAQLETVAEIVLAGGVFSMLGCVVIIAVFLHASHLRTSFAFQLVFGLSIAEFGNATWPMFFMPDGDTAACTTQALTLQFFSFASVLWTCAIAYTLSNARKNGGAVGASLMMSSEQRTNRPFDVRRFHAVIWSVSGALATVPWSAGVLGPAGAWCWIDARRGRTAQAFRLMCFYVPVWCVIAYEVRVYAALYKQLSAMTRLASATATMREDARREAAARGGGGDMEDSGSDDDDDEETGGPRGDDDAATAATLRRLLRRLGAYPVILICAWFFPTLNRVVNMFKGGDTTGDVYALYVLQAIGMSTQGVGNVIAYGMSAAVRKHVAETMARACGGGLGSGGDARAGLKSVRRELELGNRGSGGGGGGSGGSGGGGDGGAERVASPGREEGGKEILLEIDLSEE
;
A
#
# COMPACT_ATOMS: atom_id res chain seq x y z
N MET A 1 30.12 -23.37 13.43
CA MET A 1 30.12 -24.43 12.41
C MET A 1 31.52 -24.99 12.28
N THR A 2 31.72 -26.32 12.27
CA THR A 2 33.02 -26.91 11.92
C THR A 2 33.22 -26.89 10.40
N ARG A 3 34.46 -26.88 9.91
CA ARG A 3 34.77 -26.84 8.47
C ARG A 3 34.12 -28.02 7.70
N GLU A 4 34.09 -29.19 8.33
CA GLU A 4 33.46 -30.42 7.81
C GLU A 4 31.93 -30.30 7.69
N SER A 5 31.29 -29.55 8.59
CA SER A 5 29.84 -29.30 8.51
C SER A 5 29.46 -28.25 7.44
N LEU A 6 30.38 -27.37 7.04
CA LEU A 6 30.17 -26.36 6.00
C LEU A 6 30.24 -26.96 4.58
N GLU A 7 31.22 -27.82 4.33
CA GLU A 7 31.40 -28.49 3.02
C GLU A 7 30.20 -29.37 2.65
N ASN A 8 29.50 -29.90 3.67
CA ASN A 8 28.28 -30.66 3.47
C ASN A 8 27.04 -29.78 3.15
N VAL A 9 27.06 -28.48 3.49
CA VAL A 9 25.89 -27.57 3.41
C VAL A 9 25.86 -26.72 2.14
N SER A 10 27.02 -26.29 1.63
CA SER A 10 27.12 -25.47 0.43
C SER A 10 28.53 -25.56 -0.17
N SER A 11 28.66 -25.38 -1.50
CA SER A 11 29.99 -25.15 -2.11
C SER A 11 30.56 -23.76 -1.86
N LEU A 12 29.79 -22.86 -1.24
CA LEU A 12 30.22 -21.49 -0.93
C LEU A 12 31.14 -21.46 0.29
N SER A 13 32.08 -20.52 0.30
CA SER A 13 32.93 -20.30 1.46
C SER A 13 32.13 -19.76 2.64
N ARG A 14 32.63 -19.99 3.86
CA ARG A 14 31.99 -19.45 5.07
C ARG A 14 31.82 -17.93 5.01
N ALA A 15 32.84 -17.20 4.56
CA ALA A 15 32.80 -15.75 4.42
C ALA A 15 31.71 -15.28 3.43
N GLN A 16 31.49 -16.04 2.35
CA GLN A 16 30.41 -15.78 1.41
C GLN A 16 29.03 -15.97 2.05
N LEU A 17 28.83 -17.07 2.79
CA LEU A 17 27.57 -17.31 3.50
C LEU A 17 27.33 -16.27 4.59
N GLU A 18 28.37 -15.86 5.32
CA GLU A 18 28.31 -14.77 6.31
C GLU A 18 27.87 -13.46 5.67
N THR A 19 28.45 -13.09 4.53
CA THR A 19 28.04 -11.88 3.79
C THR A 19 26.56 -11.94 3.38
N VAL A 20 26.09 -13.08 2.90
CA VAL A 20 24.69 -13.27 2.53
C VAL A 20 23.78 -13.14 3.75
N ALA A 21 24.13 -13.75 4.88
CA ALA A 21 23.38 -13.65 6.12
C ALA A 21 23.33 -12.22 6.65
N GLU A 22 24.44 -11.48 6.59
CA GLU A 22 24.52 -10.07 6.98
C GLU A 22 23.60 -9.18 6.13
N ILE A 23 23.52 -9.41 4.82
CA ILE A 23 22.61 -8.68 3.93
C ILE A 23 21.16 -8.88 4.36
N VAL A 24 20.75 -10.13 4.60
CA VAL A 24 19.37 -10.43 5.02
C VAL A 24 19.10 -9.88 6.43
N LEU A 25 20.07 -9.93 7.34
CA LEU A 25 19.96 -9.35 8.67
C LEU A 25 19.72 -7.84 8.60
N ALA A 26 20.53 -7.12 7.83
CA ALA A 26 20.36 -5.68 7.63
C ALA A 26 18.99 -5.34 7.03
N GLY A 27 18.58 -6.07 5.99
CA GLY A 27 17.25 -5.93 5.39
C GLY A 27 16.10 -6.22 6.36
N GLY A 28 16.27 -7.23 7.22
CA GLY A 28 15.36 -7.56 8.30
C GLY A 28 15.18 -6.42 9.29
N VAL A 29 16.27 -5.79 9.76
CA VAL A 29 16.20 -4.65 10.68
C VAL A 29 15.39 -3.49 10.10
N PHE A 30 15.67 -3.07 8.86
CA PHE A 30 14.91 -2.00 8.21
C PHE A 30 13.43 -2.36 8.05
N SER A 31 13.14 -3.60 7.70
CA SER A 31 11.77 -4.11 7.56
C SER A 31 11.02 -4.12 8.89
N MET A 32 11.67 -4.52 9.99
CA MET A 32 11.09 -4.49 11.33
C MET A 32 10.73 -3.07 11.76
N LEU A 33 11.66 -2.11 11.59
CA LEU A 33 11.40 -0.70 11.91
C LEU A 33 10.20 -0.16 11.14
N GLY A 34 10.13 -0.47 9.85
CA GLY A 34 9.00 -0.14 8.99
C GLY A 34 7.66 -0.68 9.46
N CYS A 35 7.62 -1.97 9.80
CA CYS A 35 6.41 -2.63 10.28
C CYS A 35 5.98 -2.09 11.65
N VAL A 36 6.92 -1.81 12.56
CA VAL A 36 6.62 -1.21 13.87
C VAL A 36 5.94 0.14 13.72
N VAL A 37 6.39 0.99 12.79
CA VAL A 37 5.73 2.29 12.52
C VAL A 37 4.28 2.09 12.09
N ILE A 38 4.01 1.19 11.14
CA ILE A 38 2.65 0.95 10.63
C ILE A 38 1.76 0.37 11.75
N ILE A 39 2.27 -0.60 12.50
CA ILE A 39 1.58 -1.19 13.65
C ILE A 39 1.26 -0.12 14.69
N ALA A 40 2.23 0.71 15.07
CA ALA A 40 2.03 1.77 16.05
C ALA A 40 0.95 2.77 15.60
N VAL A 41 1.02 3.23 14.35
CA VAL A 41 0.01 4.14 13.76
C VAL A 41 -1.38 3.52 13.79
N PHE A 42 -1.52 2.23 13.44
CA PHE A 42 -2.80 1.54 13.49
C PHE A 42 -3.35 1.43 14.91
N LEU A 43 -2.49 1.16 15.90
CA LEU A 43 -2.91 1.04 17.31
C LEU A 43 -3.34 2.39 17.91
N HIS A 44 -2.65 3.49 17.55
CA HIS A 44 -2.87 4.82 18.14
C HIS A 44 -3.99 5.60 17.44
N ALA A 45 -4.19 5.39 16.13
CA ALA A 45 -5.23 6.08 15.37
C ALA A 45 -6.52 5.25 15.33
N SER A 46 -7.42 5.50 16.29
CA SER A 46 -8.75 4.84 16.37
C SER A 46 -9.56 4.94 15.08
N HIS A 47 -9.51 6.08 14.40
CA HIS A 47 -10.18 6.28 13.10
C HIS A 47 -9.66 5.31 12.03
N LEU A 48 -8.35 5.05 11.96
CA LEU A 48 -7.77 4.14 10.94
C LEU A 48 -8.18 2.68 11.17
N ARG A 49 -8.44 2.28 12.42
CA ARG A 49 -8.94 0.93 12.75
C ARG A 49 -10.32 0.63 12.16
N THR A 50 -11.08 1.67 11.81
CA THR A 50 -12.36 1.51 11.12
C THR A 50 -12.20 1.25 9.63
N SER A 51 -11.08 1.60 8.99
CA SER A 51 -10.91 1.32 7.57
C SER A 51 -10.53 -0.14 7.33
N PHE A 52 -11.36 -0.86 6.55
CA PHE A 52 -11.12 -2.27 6.24
C PHE A 52 -9.80 -2.50 5.49
N ALA A 53 -9.44 -1.61 4.56
CA ALA A 53 -8.15 -1.68 3.86
C ALA A 53 -6.97 -1.57 4.84
N PHE A 54 -7.04 -0.66 5.82
CA PHE A 54 -6.02 -0.54 6.86
C PHE A 54 -5.95 -1.77 7.77
N GLN A 55 -7.07 -2.43 8.05
CA GLN A 55 -7.07 -3.70 8.81
C GLN A 55 -6.31 -4.81 8.08
N LEU A 56 -6.41 -4.91 6.75
CA LEU A 56 -5.63 -5.86 5.95
C LEU A 56 -4.13 -5.54 5.96
N VAL A 57 -3.78 -4.25 5.82
CA VAL A 57 -2.39 -3.77 5.88
C VAL A 57 -1.78 -4.01 7.26
N PHE A 58 -2.56 -3.90 8.33
CA PHE A 58 -2.14 -4.25 9.67
C PHE A 58 -1.79 -5.75 9.78
N GLY A 59 -2.65 -6.63 9.26
CA GLY A 59 -2.37 -8.07 9.21
C GLY A 59 -1.09 -8.40 8.43
N LEU A 60 -0.91 -7.75 7.28
CA LEU A 60 0.31 -7.86 6.47
C LEU A 60 1.57 -7.39 7.24
N SER A 61 1.47 -6.26 7.96
CA SER A 61 2.59 -5.72 8.73
C SER A 61 3.00 -6.63 9.89
N ILE A 62 2.06 -7.34 10.52
CA ILE A 62 2.36 -8.38 11.52
C ILE A 62 3.11 -9.54 10.85
N ALA A 63 2.64 -10.00 9.69
CA ALA A 63 3.29 -11.10 8.98
C ALA A 63 4.72 -10.73 8.56
N GLU A 64 4.92 -9.52 8.04
CA GLU A 64 6.22 -9.01 7.61
C GLU A 64 7.17 -8.74 8.78
N PHE A 65 6.67 -8.24 9.90
CA PHE A 65 7.46 -8.14 11.13
C PHE A 65 7.98 -9.51 11.53
N GLY A 66 7.12 -10.53 11.58
CA GLY A 66 7.54 -11.90 11.85
C GLY A 66 8.51 -12.44 10.80
N ASN A 67 8.30 -12.14 9.52
CA ASN A 67 9.20 -12.55 8.43
C ASN A 67 10.58 -11.90 8.56
N ALA A 68 10.67 -10.72 9.18
CA ALA A 68 11.93 -10.05 9.44
C ALA A 68 12.64 -10.52 10.71
N THR A 69 12.03 -11.40 11.52
CA THR A 69 12.65 -11.92 12.76
C THR A 69 13.54 -13.16 12.54
N TRP A 70 13.25 -14.03 11.56
CA TRP A 70 14.06 -15.23 11.35
C TRP A 70 15.56 -14.95 11.07
N PRO A 71 15.96 -13.85 10.37
CA PRO A 71 17.37 -13.54 10.14
C PRO A 71 18.13 -13.19 11.43
N MET A 72 17.42 -12.82 12.51
CA MET A 72 18.00 -12.49 13.81
C MET A 72 18.63 -13.72 14.48
N PHE A 73 18.16 -14.92 14.13
CA PHE A 73 18.82 -16.18 14.48
C PHE A 73 20.01 -16.39 13.54
N PHE A 74 21.02 -15.52 13.60
CA PHE A 74 22.15 -15.50 12.66
C PHE A 74 22.81 -16.89 12.53
N MET A 75 22.89 -17.39 11.29
CA MET A 75 23.48 -18.69 10.88
C MET A 75 23.61 -19.75 11.98
N PRO A 76 22.50 -20.39 12.42
CA PRO A 76 22.55 -21.40 13.45
C PRO A 76 23.33 -22.62 12.97
N ASP A 77 24.18 -23.15 13.83
CA ASP A 77 24.95 -24.35 13.53
C ASP A 77 24.09 -25.61 13.69
N GLY A 78 24.13 -26.49 12.67
CA GLY A 78 23.51 -27.83 12.72
C GLY A 78 22.00 -27.82 12.99
N ASP A 79 21.47 -28.99 13.40
CA ASP A 79 20.05 -29.19 13.67
C ASP A 79 19.67 -28.77 15.10
N THR A 80 19.95 -27.52 15.46
CA THR A 80 19.64 -26.96 16.77
C THR A 80 18.18 -26.48 16.87
N ALA A 81 17.71 -26.23 18.09
CA ALA A 81 16.42 -25.58 18.32
C ALA A 81 16.35 -24.19 17.66
N ALA A 82 17.47 -23.46 17.62
CA ALA A 82 17.58 -22.18 16.92
C ALA A 82 17.41 -22.36 15.40
N CYS A 83 18.04 -23.37 14.79
CA CYS A 83 17.87 -23.70 13.38
C CYS A 83 16.40 -24.05 13.03
N THR A 84 15.78 -24.88 13.86
CA THR A 84 14.37 -25.28 13.68
C THR A 84 13.43 -24.08 13.84
N THR A 85 13.67 -23.24 14.84
CA THR A 85 12.88 -22.01 15.07
C THR A 85 13.03 -21.04 13.90
N GLN A 86 14.26 -20.87 13.40
CA GLN A 86 14.52 -20.05 12.21
C GLN A 86 13.74 -20.57 10.99
N ALA A 87 13.84 -21.86 10.70
CA ALA A 87 13.17 -22.47 9.55
C ALA A 87 11.64 -22.36 9.64
N LEU A 88 11.06 -22.60 10.83
CA LEU A 88 9.62 -22.45 11.07
C LEU A 88 9.16 -21.00 10.94
N THR A 89 9.91 -20.07 11.51
CA THR A 89 9.59 -18.63 11.48
C THR A 89 9.63 -18.11 10.05
N LEU A 90 10.69 -18.44 9.29
CA LEU A 90 10.81 -18.15 7.87
C LEU A 90 9.61 -18.71 7.09
N GLN A 91 9.35 -20.02 7.22
CA GLN A 91 8.30 -20.69 6.48
C GLN A 91 6.90 -20.12 6.77
N PHE A 92 6.56 -19.93 8.05
CA PHE A 92 5.25 -19.45 8.47
C PHE A 92 4.99 -18.01 8.03
N PHE A 93 5.90 -17.10 8.37
CA PHE A 93 5.66 -15.67 8.17
C PHE A 93 5.87 -15.22 6.73
N SER A 94 6.81 -15.81 5.98
CA SER A 94 6.91 -15.58 4.53
C SER A 94 5.60 -15.93 3.82
N PHE A 95 4.98 -17.05 4.20
CA PHE A 95 3.70 -17.43 3.61
C PHE A 95 2.54 -16.55 4.02
N ALA A 96 2.48 -16.21 5.30
CA ALA A 96 1.42 -15.35 5.80
C ALA A 96 1.45 -14.00 5.08
N SER A 97 2.65 -13.45 4.84
CA SER A 97 2.81 -12.20 4.08
C SER A 97 2.20 -12.32 2.67
N VAL A 98 2.58 -13.36 1.92
CA VAL A 98 2.05 -13.63 0.56
C VAL A 98 0.53 -13.83 0.58
N LEU A 99 -0.04 -14.47 1.60
CA LEU A 99 -1.49 -14.64 1.70
C LEU A 99 -2.23 -13.35 2.08
N TRP A 100 -1.60 -12.46 2.85
CA TRP A 100 -2.15 -11.14 3.14
C TRP A 100 -2.17 -10.23 1.90
N THR A 101 -1.13 -10.27 1.06
CA THR A 101 -1.16 -9.56 -0.24
C THR A 101 -2.24 -10.13 -1.16
N CYS A 102 -2.41 -11.46 -1.16
CA CYS A 102 -3.50 -12.13 -1.88
C CYS A 102 -4.88 -11.68 -1.37
N ALA A 103 -5.06 -11.51 -0.05
CA ALA A 103 -6.31 -11.03 0.54
C ALA A 103 -6.63 -9.58 0.10
N ILE A 104 -5.62 -8.71 0.03
CA ILE A 104 -5.77 -7.36 -0.51
C ILE A 104 -6.19 -7.42 -2.00
N ALA A 105 -5.54 -8.26 -2.80
CA ALA A 105 -5.92 -8.45 -4.21
C ALA A 105 -7.34 -9.03 -4.37
N TYR A 106 -7.72 -9.99 -3.53
CA TYR A 106 -9.06 -10.61 -3.54
C TYR A 106 -10.15 -9.59 -3.23
N THR A 107 -9.97 -8.81 -2.17
CA THR A 107 -10.94 -7.78 -1.77
C THR A 107 -11.08 -6.71 -2.84
N LEU A 108 -9.97 -6.29 -3.45
CA LEU A 108 -9.98 -5.35 -4.58
C LEU A 108 -10.67 -5.93 -5.83
N SER A 109 -10.44 -7.20 -6.14
CA SER A 109 -11.12 -7.89 -7.25
C SER A 109 -12.64 -8.00 -7.03
N ASN A 110 -13.08 -8.22 -5.79
CA ASN A 110 -14.51 -8.29 -5.48
C ASN A 110 -15.17 -6.92 -5.47
N ALA A 111 -14.49 -5.92 -4.90
CA ALA A 111 -14.92 -4.52 -4.98
C ALA A 111 -15.11 -4.08 -6.45
N ARG A 112 -14.18 -4.49 -7.32
CA ARG A 112 -14.27 -4.29 -8.78
C ARG A 112 -15.47 -4.99 -9.42
N LYS A 113 -15.77 -6.23 -9.05
CA LYS A 113 -16.90 -7.00 -9.63
C LYS A 113 -18.26 -6.45 -9.18
N ASN A 114 -18.38 -6.04 -7.93
CA ASN A 114 -19.66 -5.66 -7.33
C ASN A 114 -20.02 -4.18 -7.54
N GLY A 115 -19.03 -3.29 -7.60
CA GLY A 115 -19.25 -1.84 -7.73
C GLY A 115 -18.43 -1.19 -8.84
N GLY A 116 -17.82 -1.98 -9.73
CA GLY A 116 -16.92 -1.44 -10.75
C GLY A 116 -15.71 -0.72 -10.16
N ALA A 117 -15.23 0.30 -10.86
CA ALA A 117 -14.13 1.13 -10.39
C ALA A 117 -14.50 1.97 -9.15
N VAL A 118 -15.76 2.36 -9.03
CA VAL A 118 -16.27 3.09 -7.86
C VAL A 118 -16.22 2.21 -6.63
N GLY A 119 -16.62 0.94 -6.72
CA GLY A 119 -16.50 -0.03 -5.63
C GLY A 119 -15.05 -0.24 -5.17
N ALA A 120 -14.11 -0.33 -6.12
CA ALA A 120 -12.68 -0.40 -5.80
C ALA A 120 -12.16 0.89 -5.12
N SER A 121 -12.68 2.06 -5.51
CA SER A 121 -12.36 3.35 -4.87
C SER A 121 -12.96 3.47 -3.47
N LEU A 122 -14.23 3.09 -3.30
CA LEU A 122 -14.95 3.11 -2.02
C LEU A 122 -14.38 2.14 -1.00
N MET A 123 -13.86 0.97 -1.42
CA MET A 123 -13.13 0.10 -0.49
C MET A 123 -11.93 0.83 0.16
N MET A 124 -11.37 1.82 -0.53
CA MET A 124 -10.28 2.65 -0.02
C MET A 124 -10.73 3.95 0.64
N SER A 125 -11.94 4.43 0.36
CA SER A 125 -12.54 5.60 1.01
C SER A 125 -13.39 5.19 2.20
N SER A 126 -13.00 5.62 3.38
CA SER A 126 -13.39 5.13 4.72
C SER A 126 -14.90 5.18 5.10
N GLU A 127 -15.82 5.48 4.19
CA GLU A 127 -17.07 6.14 4.61
C GLU A 127 -18.32 5.24 4.76
N GLN A 128 -18.41 4.05 4.15
CA GLN A 128 -19.67 3.29 4.22
C GLN A 128 -19.69 2.25 5.36
N ARG A 129 -20.24 2.69 6.50
CA ARG A 129 -20.28 1.98 7.80
C ARG A 129 -21.31 0.85 7.91
N THR A 130 -22.28 0.70 7.01
CA THR A 130 -23.52 -0.04 7.35
C THR A 130 -23.69 -1.43 6.75
N ASN A 131 -22.82 -1.91 5.86
CA ASN A 131 -22.87 -3.32 5.43
C ASN A 131 -21.50 -3.79 4.93
N ARG A 132 -20.63 -4.29 5.81
CA ARG A 132 -19.33 -4.84 5.40
C ARG A 132 -19.54 -6.21 4.75
N PRO A 133 -19.25 -6.39 3.45
CA PRO A 133 -19.34 -7.71 2.82
C PRO A 133 -18.27 -8.68 3.33
N PHE A 134 -17.23 -8.16 4.02
CA PHE A 134 -16.07 -8.92 4.46
C PHE A 134 -15.82 -8.71 5.96
N ASP A 135 -15.56 -9.82 6.66
CA ASP A 135 -15.11 -9.85 8.04
C ASP A 135 -13.61 -10.18 8.09
N VAL A 136 -12.79 -9.26 8.59
CA VAL A 136 -11.34 -9.42 8.71
C VAL A 136 -10.94 -10.62 9.57
N ARG A 137 -11.79 -11.02 10.53
CA ARG A 137 -11.53 -12.18 11.40
C ARG A 137 -11.43 -13.47 10.60
N ARG A 138 -12.22 -13.59 9.52
CA ARG A 138 -12.17 -14.74 8.61
C ARG A 138 -10.85 -14.78 7.83
N PHE A 139 -10.34 -13.62 7.40
CA PHE A 139 -9.01 -13.53 6.77
C PHE A 139 -7.91 -13.95 7.74
N HIS A 140 -7.92 -13.45 8.97
CA HIS A 140 -6.98 -13.90 10.00
C HIS A 140 -7.05 -15.43 10.20
N ALA A 141 -8.24 -16.00 10.37
CA ALA A 141 -8.40 -17.44 10.55
C ALA A 141 -7.80 -18.23 9.38
N VAL A 142 -8.17 -17.89 8.13
CA VAL A 142 -7.68 -18.61 6.95
C VAL A 142 -6.17 -18.44 6.78
N ILE A 143 -5.66 -17.21 6.82
CA ILE A 143 -4.26 -16.91 6.52
C ILE A 143 -3.34 -17.56 7.55
N TRP A 144 -3.62 -17.38 8.84
CA TRP A 144 -2.78 -17.95 9.89
C TRP A 144 -2.85 -19.48 9.92
N SER A 145 -4.03 -20.07 9.69
CA SER A 145 -4.17 -21.53 9.64
C SER A 145 -3.46 -22.16 8.44
N VAL A 146 -3.60 -21.57 7.24
CA VAL A 146 -2.94 -22.09 6.04
C VAL A 146 -1.42 -21.94 6.17
N SER A 147 -0.91 -20.79 6.61
CA SER A 147 0.53 -20.62 6.86
C SER A 147 1.05 -21.56 7.94
N GLY A 148 0.26 -21.79 9.00
CA GLY A 148 0.55 -22.76 10.05
C GLY A 148 0.71 -24.16 9.49
N ALA A 149 -0.26 -24.62 8.70
CA ALA A 149 -0.22 -25.94 8.07
C ALA A 149 0.99 -26.08 7.12
N LEU A 150 1.25 -25.08 6.29
CA LEU A 150 2.39 -25.09 5.37
C LEU A 150 3.76 -25.05 6.08
N ALA A 151 3.81 -24.60 7.34
CA ALA A 151 5.01 -24.64 8.17
C ALA A 151 5.15 -25.94 8.97
N THR A 152 4.06 -26.46 9.53
CA THR A 152 4.10 -27.66 10.39
C THR A 152 4.23 -28.96 9.60
N VAL A 153 3.74 -29.02 8.35
CA VAL A 153 3.89 -30.20 7.49
C VAL A 153 5.36 -30.59 7.28
N PRO A 154 6.25 -29.72 6.75
CA PRO A 154 7.66 -30.07 6.59
C PRO A 154 8.40 -30.27 7.93
N TRP A 155 7.97 -29.58 8.99
CA TRP A 155 8.49 -29.82 10.34
C TRP A 155 8.18 -31.23 10.84
N SER A 156 6.93 -31.66 10.74
CA SER A 156 6.48 -33.00 11.16
C SER A 156 7.13 -34.11 10.35
N ALA A 157 7.53 -33.83 9.11
CA ALA A 157 8.28 -34.75 8.26
C ALA A 157 9.78 -34.80 8.58
N GLY A 158 10.28 -34.00 9.53
CA GLY A 158 11.69 -34.01 9.95
C GLY A 158 12.66 -33.53 8.86
N VAL A 159 12.18 -32.70 7.92
CA VAL A 159 13.00 -32.24 6.77
C VAL A 159 13.59 -30.84 6.95
N LEU A 160 13.44 -30.22 8.12
CA LEU A 160 14.06 -28.92 8.40
C LEU A 160 15.54 -29.09 8.76
N GLY A 161 16.37 -28.14 8.34
CA GLY A 161 17.80 -28.12 8.64
C GLY A 161 18.53 -26.98 7.93
N PRO A 162 19.87 -26.94 8.00
CA PRO A 162 20.67 -25.94 7.31
C PRO A 162 20.44 -25.98 5.78
N ALA A 163 20.35 -24.82 5.13
CA ALA A 163 20.04 -24.67 3.71
C ALA A 163 20.87 -23.55 3.06
N GLY A 164 22.17 -23.48 3.39
CA GLY A 164 23.08 -22.42 2.99
C GLY A 164 23.32 -21.44 4.14
N ALA A 165 23.08 -20.15 3.91
CA ALA A 165 23.29 -19.08 4.91
C ALA A 165 22.18 -19.00 5.98
N TRP A 166 21.22 -19.93 5.99
CA TRP A 166 20.12 -19.99 6.94
C TRP A 166 19.55 -21.40 7.03
N CYS A 167 18.68 -21.62 8.01
CA CYS A 167 17.91 -22.85 8.16
C CYS A 167 16.56 -22.77 7.47
N TRP A 168 16.20 -23.84 6.75
CA TRP A 168 14.91 -23.99 6.08
C TRP A 168 14.60 -25.46 5.83
N ILE A 169 13.72 -25.80 4.88
CA ILE A 169 13.55 -27.18 4.41
C ILE A 169 14.86 -27.59 3.75
N ASP A 170 15.53 -28.66 4.21
CA ASP A 170 16.81 -29.11 3.68
C ASP A 170 16.65 -30.14 2.55
N ALA A 171 16.87 -29.68 1.33
CA ALA A 171 16.84 -30.49 0.11
C ALA A 171 17.69 -31.76 0.15
N ARG A 172 18.78 -31.74 0.91
CA ARG A 172 19.76 -32.83 0.97
C ARG A 172 19.20 -34.04 1.71
N ARG A 173 18.13 -33.86 2.49
CA ARG A 173 17.38 -34.94 3.15
C ARG A 173 16.54 -35.80 2.18
N GLY A 174 16.74 -35.64 0.87
CA GLY A 174 16.18 -36.50 -0.17
C GLY A 174 15.02 -35.88 -0.95
N ARG A 175 14.44 -36.70 -1.84
CA ARG A 175 13.40 -36.26 -2.80
C ARG A 175 12.15 -35.71 -2.10
N THR A 176 11.81 -36.23 -0.92
CA THR A 176 10.67 -35.77 -0.12
C THR A 176 10.87 -34.32 0.35
N ALA A 177 12.07 -33.95 0.81
CA ALA A 177 12.36 -32.59 1.22
C ALA A 177 12.31 -31.60 0.04
N GLN A 178 12.78 -32.02 -1.14
CA GLN A 178 12.64 -31.24 -2.37
C GLN A 178 11.18 -31.04 -2.78
N ALA A 179 10.36 -32.09 -2.69
CA ALA A 179 8.93 -32.00 -2.93
C ALA A 179 8.26 -31.02 -1.97
N PHE A 180 8.62 -31.04 -0.68
CA PHE A 180 8.10 -30.06 0.28
C PHE A 180 8.52 -28.62 -0.04
N ARG A 181 9.77 -28.36 -0.46
CA ARG A 181 10.17 -27.02 -0.94
C ARG A 181 9.29 -26.54 -2.10
N LEU A 182 8.99 -27.40 -3.05
CA LEU A 182 8.19 -27.02 -4.22
C LEU A 182 6.71 -26.85 -3.85
N MET A 183 6.11 -27.87 -3.25
CA MET A 183 4.67 -27.97 -3.03
C MET A 183 4.19 -27.16 -1.84
N CYS A 184 4.97 -27.09 -0.76
CA CYS A 184 4.64 -26.30 0.41
C CYS A 184 5.22 -24.88 0.35
N PHE A 185 5.95 -24.51 -0.71
CA PHE A 185 6.48 -23.15 -0.85
C PHE A 185 6.34 -22.53 -2.23
N TYR A 186 7.16 -22.93 -3.19
CA TYR A 186 7.23 -22.21 -4.46
C TYR A 186 5.93 -22.27 -5.28
N VAL A 187 5.27 -23.43 -5.37
CA VAL A 187 4.01 -23.57 -6.13
C VAL A 187 2.93 -22.65 -5.58
N PRO A 188 2.58 -22.69 -4.28
CA PRO A 188 1.60 -21.75 -3.73
C PRO A 188 1.97 -20.28 -3.93
N VAL A 189 3.24 -19.90 -3.74
CA VAL A 189 3.70 -18.51 -3.93
C VAL A 189 3.47 -18.06 -5.38
N TRP A 190 3.88 -18.85 -6.37
CA TRP A 190 3.70 -18.50 -7.78
C TRP A 190 2.22 -18.52 -8.22
N CYS A 191 1.39 -19.38 -7.63
CA CYS A 191 -0.05 -19.34 -7.83
C CYS A 191 -0.65 -18.01 -7.33
N VAL A 192 -0.22 -17.53 -6.16
CA VAL A 192 -0.63 -16.23 -5.63
C VAL A 192 -0.15 -15.09 -6.52
N ILE A 193 1.13 -15.10 -6.93
CA ILE A 193 1.69 -14.07 -7.83
C ILE A 193 0.89 -14.02 -9.15
N ALA A 194 0.62 -15.18 -9.76
CA ALA A 194 -0.16 -15.24 -11.00
C ALA A 194 -1.59 -14.70 -10.81
N TYR A 195 -2.23 -15.04 -9.68
CA TYR A 195 -3.54 -14.49 -9.32
C TYR A 195 -3.50 -12.97 -9.16
N GLU A 196 -2.51 -12.45 -8.45
CA GLU A 196 -2.32 -11.01 -8.26
C GLU A 196 -2.11 -10.30 -9.60
N VAL A 197 -1.19 -10.77 -10.44
CA VAL A 197 -0.94 -10.22 -11.78
C VAL A 197 -2.24 -10.13 -12.59
N ARG A 198 -3.06 -11.20 -12.58
CA ARG A 198 -4.36 -11.22 -13.27
C ARG A 198 -5.32 -10.17 -12.72
N VAL A 199 -5.42 -10.04 -11.39
CA VAL A 199 -6.31 -9.07 -10.74
C VAL A 199 -5.88 -7.64 -11.08
N TYR A 200 -4.60 -7.32 -10.93
CA TYR A 200 -4.06 -5.99 -11.20
C TYR A 200 -4.10 -5.62 -12.67
N ALA A 201 -3.85 -6.56 -13.58
CA ALA A 201 -4.03 -6.34 -15.01
C ALA A 201 -5.49 -6.03 -15.37
N ALA A 202 -6.45 -6.74 -14.77
CA ALA A 202 -7.88 -6.49 -14.98
C ALA A 202 -8.30 -5.11 -14.45
N LEU A 203 -7.82 -4.73 -13.27
CA LEU A 203 -8.04 -3.40 -12.70
C LEU A 203 -7.47 -2.32 -13.62
N TYR A 204 -6.20 -2.45 -14.02
CA TYR A 204 -5.54 -1.49 -14.91
C TYR A 204 -6.31 -1.27 -16.21
N LYS A 205 -6.76 -2.35 -16.86
CA LYS A 205 -7.56 -2.30 -18.09
C LYS A 205 -8.89 -1.57 -17.90
N GLN A 206 -9.60 -1.83 -16.79
CA GLN A 206 -10.88 -1.17 -16.53
C GLN A 206 -10.73 0.34 -16.36
N LEU A 207 -9.63 0.78 -15.75
CA LEU A 207 -9.40 2.19 -15.46
C LEU A 207 -8.92 2.96 -16.64
N SER A 208 -8.07 2.34 -17.47
CA SER A 208 -7.65 2.94 -18.72
C SER A 208 -8.86 3.12 -19.63
N ALA A 209 -9.78 2.15 -19.66
CA ALA A 209 -11.06 2.30 -20.36
C ALA A 209 -11.90 3.47 -19.79
N MET A 210 -12.10 3.54 -18.48
CA MET A 210 -12.86 4.64 -17.85
C MET A 210 -12.21 6.00 -18.05
N THR A 211 -10.89 6.10 -17.94
CA THR A 211 -10.16 7.34 -18.17
C THR A 211 -10.34 7.82 -19.60
N ARG A 212 -10.28 6.91 -20.57
CA ARG A 212 -10.49 7.22 -22.00
C ARG A 212 -11.92 7.67 -22.28
N LEU A 213 -12.90 7.01 -21.66
CA LEU A 213 -14.30 7.41 -21.76
C LEU A 213 -14.53 8.79 -21.14
N ALA A 214 -14.01 9.03 -19.93
CA ALA A 214 -14.11 10.33 -19.27
C ALA A 214 -13.49 11.46 -20.11
N SER A 215 -12.30 11.23 -20.70
CA SER A 215 -11.68 12.22 -21.59
C SER A 215 -12.49 12.45 -22.87
N ALA A 216 -13.06 11.39 -23.46
CA ALA A 216 -13.89 11.51 -24.66
C ALA A 216 -15.20 12.26 -24.38
N THR A 217 -15.85 11.97 -23.25
CA THR A 217 -17.06 12.70 -22.85
C THR A 217 -16.74 14.17 -22.51
N ALA A 218 -15.58 14.45 -21.92
CA ALA A 218 -15.14 15.82 -21.66
C ALA A 218 -14.93 16.60 -22.97
N THR A 219 -14.27 16.02 -23.97
CA THR A 219 -14.10 16.66 -25.29
C THR A 219 -15.44 16.91 -25.96
N MET A 220 -16.38 15.95 -25.94
CA MET A 220 -17.72 16.14 -26.52
C MET A 220 -18.50 17.25 -25.84
N ARG A 221 -18.39 17.39 -24.50
CA ARG A 221 -19.03 18.49 -23.77
C ARG A 221 -18.40 19.85 -24.10
N GLU A 222 -17.09 19.90 -24.31
CA GLU A 222 -16.40 21.11 -24.72
C GLU A 222 -16.82 21.54 -26.14
N ASP A 223 -16.90 20.59 -27.08
CA ASP A 223 -17.36 20.85 -28.45
C ASP A 223 -18.80 21.34 -28.48
N ALA A 224 -19.70 20.71 -27.70
CA ALA A 224 -21.10 21.16 -27.58
C ALA A 224 -21.22 22.58 -27.01
N ARG A 225 -20.39 22.94 -26.00
CA ARG A 225 -20.34 24.32 -25.46
C ARG A 225 -19.85 25.32 -26.50
N ARG A 226 -18.85 24.96 -27.30
CA ARG A 226 -18.32 25.80 -28.39
C ARG A 226 -19.36 26.03 -29.48
N GLU A 227 -20.11 24.99 -29.87
CA GLU A 227 -21.19 25.12 -30.86
C GLU A 227 -22.35 25.98 -30.33
N ALA A 228 -22.74 25.82 -29.07
CA ALA A 228 -23.75 26.66 -28.43
C ALA A 228 -23.33 28.13 -28.41
N ALA A 229 -22.07 28.43 -28.04
CA ALA A 229 -21.53 29.79 -28.09
C ALA A 229 -21.48 30.36 -29.51
N ALA A 230 -21.17 29.54 -30.51
CA ALA A 230 -21.17 29.97 -31.92
C ALA A 230 -22.58 30.27 -32.45
N ARG A 231 -23.61 29.54 -31.98
CA ARG A 231 -25.02 29.81 -32.34
C ARG A 231 -25.60 31.01 -31.61
N GLY A 232 -25.18 31.28 -30.36
CA GLY A 232 -25.55 32.46 -29.60
C GLY A 232 -24.83 33.75 -30.02
N GLY A 233 -23.89 33.68 -30.98
CA GLY A 233 -23.09 34.82 -31.45
C GLY A 233 -23.70 35.61 -32.63
N GLY A 234 -25.00 35.46 -32.92
CA GLY A 234 -25.65 36.13 -34.04
C GLY A 234 -27.15 36.32 -33.83
N GLY A 235 -27.50 37.34 -33.04
CA GLY A 235 -28.89 37.75 -32.87
C GLY A 235 -28.98 38.89 -31.87
N ASP A 236 -28.94 40.13 -32.36
CA ASP A 236 -29.57 41.25 -31.67
C ASP A 236 -31.06 40.90 -31.55
N MET A 237 -31.59 40.73 -30.33
CA MET A 237 -33.02 40.77 -30.15
C MET A 237 -33.42 41.31 -28.78
N GLU A 238 -34.40 42.20 -28.88
CA GLU A 238 -34.91 43.12 -27.89
C GLU A 238 -35.52 42.45 -26.67
N ASP A 239 -35.39 43.18 -25.56
CA ASP A 239 -36.18 43.10 -24.34
C ASP A 239 -37.68 42.96 -24.64
N SER A 240 -38.26 41.80 -24.33
CA SER A 240 -39.67 41.70 -23.96
C SER A 240 -39.88 40.42 -23.16
N GLY A 241 -40.22 40.60 -21.90
CA GLY A 241 -40.53 39.51 -20.98
C GLY A 241 -41.83 38.80 -21.32
N SER A 242 -41.86 37.51 -21.00
CA SER A 242 -43.05 36.78 -20.62
C SER A 242 -42.62 35.51 -19.91
N ASP A 243 -43.11 35.37 -18.67
CA ASP A 243 -43.17 34.14 -17.91
C ASP A 243 -43.72 32.99 -18.78
N ASP A 244 -43.09 31.82 -18.75
CA ASP A 244 -43.74 30.51 -18.59
C ASP A 244 -42.71 29.38 -18.58
N ASP A 245 -43.03 28.38 -17.78
CA ASP A 245 -42.29 27.19 -17.40
C ASP A 245 -41.61 26.41 -18.54
N ASP A 246 -40.39 25.95 -18.31
CA ASP A 246 -40.03 24.54 -18.54
C ASP A 246 -38.70 24.21 -17.84
N ASP A 247 -38.77 23.23 -16.94
CA ASP A 247 -37.66 22.59 -16.24
C ASP A 247 -36.63 22.02 -17.21
N GLU A 248 -35.60 22.80 -17.59
CA GLU A 248 -34.37 22.25 -18.15
C GLU A 248 -33.24 22.36 -17.11
N GLU A 249 -33.34 21.48 -16.12
CA GLU A 249 -32.27 21.10 -15.20
C GLU A 249 -31.09 20.54 -16.02
N THR A 250 -30.31 21.43 -16.63
CA THR A 250 -29.09 21.11 -17.37
C THR A 250 -28.05 20.61 -16.36
N GLY A 251 -28.07 19.29 -16.16
CA GLY A 251 -27.21 18.54 -15.25
C GLY A 251 -25.71 18.71 -15.50
N GLY A 252 -25.15 19.82 -15.03
CA GLY A 252 -23.72 20.07 -14.93
C GLY A 252 -23.23 19.94 -13.48
N PRO A 253 -23.03 18.70 -12.97
CA PRO A 253 -21.81 18.44 -12.18
C PRO A 253 -21.14 17.07 -12.47
N ARG A 254 -21.80 16.14 -13.17
CA ARG A 254 -21.35 14.72 -13.23
C ARG A 254 -20.00 14.49 -13.94
N GLY A 255 -19.60 15.36 -14.86
CA GLY A 255 -18.39 15.17 -15.67
C GLY A 255 -17.08 15.41 -14.91
N ASP A 256 -17.07 16.41 -14.04
CA ASP A 256 -15.89 16.75 -13.23
C ASP A 256 -15.69 15.72 -12.11
N ASP A 257 -16.79 15.21 -11.56
CA ASP A 257 -16.81 14.14 -10.55
C ASP A 257 -16.21 12.83 -11.09
N ASP A 258 -16.53 12.44 -12.33
CA ASP A 258 -16.01 11.22 -12.97
C ASP A 258 -14.50 11.31 -13.23
N ALA A 259 -14.02 12.49 -13.68
CA ALA A 259 -12.60 12.73 -13.93
C ALA A 259 -11.78 12.76 -12.62
N ALA A 260 -12.29 13.42 -11.59
CA ALA A 260 -11.70 13.46 -10.25
C ALA A 260 -11.65 12.05 -9.62
N THR A 261 -12.73 11.28 -9.76
CA THR A 261 -12.81 9.89 -9.30
C THR A 261 -11.78 9.01 -10.01
N ALA A 262 -11.64 9.13 -11.33
CA ALA A 262 -10.65 8.40 -12.11
C ALA A 262 -9.20 8.79 -11.75
N ALA A 263 -8.94 10.06 -11.40
CA ALA A 263 -7.64 10.53 -10.96
C ALA A 263 -7.26 9.98 -9.57
N THR A 264 -8.20 10.03 -8.62
CA THR A 264 -8.05 9.44 -7.27
C THR A 264 -7.76 7.95 -7.37
N LEU A 265 -8.52 7.23 -8.18
CA LEU A 265 -8.34 5.80 -8.36
C LEU A 265 -7.01 5.43 -9.02
N ARG A 266 -6.52 6.23 -9.99
CA ARG A 266 -5.19 6.05 -10.58
C ARG A 266 -4.05 6.29 -9.58
N ARG A 267 -4.19 7.23 -8.64
CA ARG A 267 -3.20 7.44 -7.57
C ARG A 267 -3.18 6.26 -6.62
N LEU A 268 -4.35 5.80 -6.22
CA LEU A 268 -4.49 4.66 -5.32
C LEU A 268 -3.95 3.37 -5.95
N LEU A 269 -4.09 3.18 -7.27
CA LEU A 269 -3.61 1.98 -7.94
C LEU A 269 -2.14 2.00 -8.32
N ARG A 270 -1.53 3.16 -8.53
CA ARG A 270 -0.06 3.24 -8.56
C ARG A 270 0.55 2.79 -7.23
N ARG A 271 -0.15 3.07 -6.14
CA ARG A 271 0.24 2.68 -4.78
C ARG A 271 -0.04 1.21 -4.48
N LEU A 272 -1.21 0.70 -4.86
CA LEU A 272 -1.60 -0.71 -4.66
C LEU A 272 -0.93 -1.66 -5.67
N GLY A 273 -0.68 -1.23 -6.90
CA GLY A 273 -0.09 -2.02 -7.98
C GLY A 273 1.40 -2.29 -7.80
N ALA A 274 2.02 -1.74 -6.75
CA ALA A 274 3.37 -2.09 -6.35
C ALA A 274 3.48 -3.54 -5.88
N TYR A 275 2.41 -4.15 -5.34
CA TYR A 275 2.48 -5.47 -4.72
C TYR A 275 2.91 -6.62 -5.62
N PRO A 276 2.27 -6.84 -6.78
CA PRO A 276 2.71 -7.89 -7.70
C PRO A 276 4.16 -7.69 -8.13
N VAL A 277 4.57 -6.43 -8.33
CA VAL A 277 5.96 -6.10 -8.72
C VAL A 277 6.92 -6.43 -7.60
N ILE A 278 6.62 -6.03 -6.35
CA ILE A 278 7.43 -6.35 -5.17
C ILE A 278 7.57 -7.86 -5.02
N LEU A 279 6.48 -8.63 -5.12
CA LEU A 279 6.53 -10.09 -5.01
C LEU A 279 7.32 -10.73 -6.15
N ILE A 280 7.13 -10.28 -7.39
CA ILE A 280 7.92 -10.80 -8.53
C ILE A 280 9.40 -10.53 -8.30
N CYS A 281 9.79 -9.30 -7.95
CA CYS A 281 11.18 -8.96 -7.67
C CYS A 281 11.75 -9.77 -6.50
N ALA A 282 10.98 -9.94 -5.43
CA ALA A 282 11.41 -10.66 -4.24
C ALA A 282 11.57 -12.16 -4.48
N TRP A 283 10.70 -12.78 -5.28
CA TRP A 283 10.67 -14.24 -5.50
C TRP A 283 11.37 -14.70 -6.78
N PHE A 284 11.67 -13.80 -7.72
CA PHE A 284 12.37 -14.14 -8.96
C PHE A 284 13.75 -14.76 -8.69
N PHE A 285 14.62 -14.07 -7.94
CA PHE A 285 15.98 -14.56 -7.66
C PHE A 285 15.99 -15.83 -6.79
N PRO A 286 15.21 -15.94 -5.70
CA PRO A 286 15.08 -17.20 -4.97
C PRO A 286 14.65 -18.36 -5.87
N THR A 287 13.65 -18.15 -6.72
CA THR A 287 13.14 -19.19 -7.63
C THR A 287 14.20 -19.58 -8.65
N LEU A 288 14.86 -18.61 -9.28
CA LEU A 288 15.94 -18.85 -10.23
C LEU A 288 17.08 -19.66 -9.58
N ASN A 289 17.48 -19.28 -8.36
CA ASN A 289 18.48 -20.00 -7.59
C ASN A 289 18.07 -21.47 -7.37
N ARG A 290 16.79 -21.74 -7.07
CA ARG A 290 16.32 -23.12 -6.93
C ARG A 290 16.24 -23.89 -8.24
N VAL A 291 15.82 -23.24 -9.33
CA VAL A 291 15.80 -23.87 -10.66
C VAL A 291 17.21 -24.28 -11.07
N VAL A 292 18.20 -23.40 -10.87
CA VAL A 292 19.61 -23.72 -11.12
C VAL A 292 20.08 -24.88 -10.24
N ASN A 293 19.75 -24.89 -8.95
CA ASN A 293 20.12 -25.97 -8.04
C ASN A 293 19.46 -27.31 -8.42
N MET A 294 18.24 -27.30 -8.98
CA MET A 294 17.58 -28.51 -9.50
C MET A 294 18.29 -29.07 -10.74
N PHE A 295 18.68 -28.22 -11.69
CA PHE A 295 19.33 -28.67 -12.93
C PHE A 295 20.78 -29.10 -12.74
N LYS A 296 21.49 -28.55 -11.74
CA LYS A 296 22.89 -28.89 -11.44
C LYS A 296 23.06 -30.12 -10.53
N GLY A 297 21.99 -30.89 -10.31
CA GLY A 297 22.07 -32.19 -9.63
C GLY A 297 21.71 -32.20 -8.15
N GLY A 298 21.16 -31.12 -7.57
CA GLY A 298 20.68 -31.10 -6.18
C GLY A 298 21.76 -31.16 -5.09
N ASP A 299 22.99 -31.53 -5.45
CA ASP A 299 24.17 -31.54 -4.59
C ASP A 299 24.78 -30.13 -4.42
N THR A 300 25.63 -30.00 -3.39
CA THR A 300 26.29 -28.77 -2.95
C THR A 300 27.08 -28.05 -4.04
N THR A 301 27.40 -28.69 -5.17
CA THR A 301 28.17 -28.14 -6.30
C THR A 301 27.42 -27.11 -7.16
N GLY A 302 26.11 -26.92 -6.94
CA GLY A 302 25.27 -26.03 -7.74
C GLY A 302 25.26 -24.56 -7.29
N ASP A 303 25.74 -24.25 -6.08
CA ASP A 303 25.51 -22.96 -5.45
C ASP A 303 26.28 -21.82 -6.14
N VAL A 304 25.54 -20.84 -6.64
CA VAL A 304 26.10 -19.65 -7.29
C VAL A 304 26.03 -18.48 -6.31
N TYR A 305 27.18 -17.99 -5.85
CA TYR A 305 27.26 -16.91 -4.87
C TYR A 305 26.42 -15.67 -5.26
N ALA A 306 26.53 -15.24 -6.51
CA ALA A 306 25.77 -14.10 -7.02
C ALA A 306 24.24 -14.30 -6.91
N LEU A 307 23.74 -15.51 -7.10
CA LEU A 307 22.31 -15.81 -6.94
C LEU A 307 21.89 -15.77 -5.48
N TYR A 308 22.74 -16.19 -4.54
CA TYR A 308 22.47 -16.05 -3.11
C TYR A 308 22.43 -14.59 -2.66
N VAL A 309 23.35 -13.75 -3.15
CA VAL A 309 23.34 -12.30 -2.87
C VAL A 309 22.09 -11.64 -3.45
N LEU A 310 21.75 -11.92 -4.70
CA LEU A 310 20.54 -11.40 -5.33
C LEU A 310 19.27 -11.89 -4.63
N GLN A 311 19.24 -13.15 -4.20
CA GLN A 311 18.17 -13.69 -3.36
C GLN A 311 18.07 -12.93 -2.03
N ALA A 312 19.18 -12.68 -1.33
CA ALA A 312 19.19 -11.96 -0.07
C ALA A 312 18.64 -10.52 -0.21
N ILE A 313 19.06 -9.82 -1.27
CA ILE A 313 18.54 -8.49 -1.60
C ILE A 313 17.05 -8.57 -1.91
N GLY A 314 16.63 -9.51 -2.77
CA GLY A 314 15.23 -9.71 -3.15
C GLY A 314 14.33 -9.99 -1.94
N MET A 315 14.73 -10.89 -1.03
CA MET A 315 13.98 -11.18 0.19
C MET A 315 13.84 -9.95 1.11
N SER A 316 14.87 -9.10 1.14
CA SER A 316 14.87 -7.85 1.92
C SER A 316 13.96 -6.76 1.34
N THR A 317 13.54 -6.87 0.07
CA THR A 317 12.67 -5.86 -0.56
C THR A 317 11.22 -5.91 -0.11
N GLN A 318 10.75 -7.02 0.47
CA GLN A 318 9.34 -7.18 0.85
C GLN A 318 8.93 -6.17 1.94
N GLY A 319 9.68 -6.09 3.03
CA GLY A 319 9.36 -5.19 4.14
C GLY A 319 9.57 -3.71 3.80
N VAL A 320 10.63 -3.38 3.06
CA VAL A 320 10.87 -2.01 2.58
C VAL A 320 9.80 -1.57 1.59
N GLY A 321 9.41 -2.45 0.66
CA GLY A 321 8.34 -2.21 -0.30
C GLY A 321 7.00 -1.92 0.39
N ASN A 322 6.73 -2.59 1.51
CA ASN A 322 5.53 -2.35 2.34
C ASN A 322 5.50 -0.95 2.98
N VAL A 323 6.63 -0.46 3.49
CA VAL A 323 6.72 0.92 4.01
C VAL A 323 6.49 1.94 2.89
N ILE A 324 7.08 1.72 1.73
CA ILE A 324 6.94 2.62 0.58
C ILE A 324 5.49 2.65 0.09
N ALA A 325 4.87 1.48 -0.03
CA ALA A 325 3.49 1.36 -0.49
C ALA A 325 2.49 1.88 0.55
N TYR A 326 2.67 1.61 1.86
CA TYR A 326 1.65 1.89 2.89
C TYR A 326 2.06 2.89 3.96
N GLY A 327 3.30 2.83 4.44
CA GLY A 327 3.85 3.78 5.41
C GLY A 327 3.83 5.23 4.92
N MET A 328 3.95 5.46 3.61
CA MET A 328 3.93 6.80 3.03
C MET A 328 2.53 7.34 2.64
N SER A 329 1.41 6.78 3.12
CA SER A 329 0.09 7.41 2.88
C SER A 329 0.06 8.85 3.39
N ALA A 330 -0.69 9.75 2.75
CA ALA A 330 -1.01 11.05 3.34
C ALA A 330 -1.60 10.93 4.76
N ALA A 331 -2.50 9.95 4.99
CA ALA A 331 -3.07 9.67 6.32
C ALA A 331 -2.02 9.25 7.37
N VAL A 332 -1.10 8.37 7.00
CA VAL A 332 -0.02 7.90 7.89
C VAL A 332 1.00 9.02 8.13
N ARG A 333 1.43 9.73 7.07
CA ARG A 333 2.33 10.89 7.17
C ARG A 333 1.78 11.98 8.07
N LYS A 334 0.48 12.29 7.97
CA LYS A 334 -0.19 13.26 8.84
C LYS A 334 -0.09 12.82 10.30
N HIS A 335 -0.48 11.58 10.60
CA HIS A 335 -0.48 11.08 11.98
C HIS A 335 0.93 10.97 12.57
N VAL A 336 1.92 10.54 11.77
CA VAL A 336 3.33 10.52 12.18
C VAL A 336 3.82 11.94 12.43
N ALA A 337 3.56 12.89 11.54
CA ALA A 337 3.95 14.29 11.73
C ALA A 337 3.30 14.92 12.98
N GLU A 338 2.03 14.65 13.24
CA GLU A 338 1.33 15.10 14.45
C GLU A 338 1.89 14.46 15.72
N THR A 339 2.28 13.19 15.66
CA THR A 339 2.85 12.47 16.80
C THR A 339 4.29 12.91 17.08
N MET A 340 5.10 13.09 16.04
CA MET A 340 6.44 13.67 16.16
C MET A 340 6.38 15.12 16.65
N ALA A 341 5.43 15.93 16.18
CA ALA A 341 5.25 17.29 16.68
C ALA A 341 4.84 17.32 18.16
N ARG A 342 4.01 16.37 18.62
CA ARG A 342 3.65 16.22 20.04
C ARG A 342 4.83 15.72 20.89
N ALA A 343 5.60 14.76 20.39
CA ALA A 343 6.77 14.22 21.09
C ALA A 343 7.94 15.22 21.17
N CYS A 344 8.23 15.95 20.09
CA CYS A 344 9.24 17.00 20.04
C CYS A 344 8.77 18.33 20.68
N GLY A 345 7.47 18.49 20.93
CA GLY A 345 6.91 19.65 21.63
C GLY A 345 7.16 19.67 23.14
N GLY A 346 7.67 18.56 23.72
CA GLY A 346 7.98 18.44 25.14
C GLY A 346 9.42 18.73 25.54
N GLY A 347 10.33 18.95 24.58
CA GLY A 347 11.72 19.25 24.90
C GLY A 347 12.58 19.40 23.64
N LEU A 348 13.35 20.49 23.60
CA LEU A 348 14.27 20.93 22.54
C LEU A 348 13.61 21.74 21.41
N GLY A 349 13.91 23.04 21.40
CA GLY A 349 13.39 24.08 20.52
C GLY A 349 13.78 23.95 19.04
N SER A 350 13.26 22.92 18.36
CA SER A 350 13.24 22.82 16.90
C SER A 350 11.79 22.67 16.40
N GLY A 351 10.95 23.67 16.72
CA GLY A 351 9.54 23.70 16.33
C GLY A 351 9.28 24.12 14.88
N GLY A 352 10.32 24.46 14.11
CA GLY A 352 10.21 24.97 12.74
C GLY A 352 9.89 23.90 11.70
N ASP A 353 10.70 22.84 11.66
CA ASP A 353 10.66 21.85 10.57
C ASP A 353 9.45 20.91 10.67
N ALA A 354 9.08 20.49 11.87
CA ALA A 354 7.89 19.66 12.09
C ALA A 354 6.59 20.42 11.77
N ARG A 355 6.50 21.71 12.12
CA ARG A 355 5.36 22.57 11.76
C ARG A 355 5.31 22.86 10.26
N ALA A 356 6.45 23.04 9.60
CA ALA A 356 6.52 23.20 8.15
C ALA A 356 6.08 21.92 7.42
N GLY A 357 6.51 20.75 7.89
CA GLY A 357 6.06 19.45 7.39
C GLY A 357 4.55 19.25 7.58
N LEU A 358 4.01 19.60 8.75
CA LEU A 358 2.57 19.53 9.02
C LEU A 358 1.74 20.46 8.12
N LYS A 359 2.24 21.69 7.86
CA LYS A 359 1.62 22.63 6.90
C LYS A 359 1.66 22.07 5.47
N SER A 360 2.75 21.45 5.05
CA SER A 360 2.87 20.80 3.74
C SER A 360 1.88 19.65 3.57
N VAL A 361 1.79 18.77 4.58
CA VAL A 361 0.84 17.63 4.57
C VAL A 361 -0.61 18.11 4.62
N ARG A 362 -0.92 19.14 5.43
CA ARG A 362 -2.25 19.77 5.47
C ARG A 362 -2.61 20.38 4.11
N ARG A 363 -1.67 21.06 3.44
CA ARG A 363 -1.87 21.61 2.10
C ARG A 363 -2.12 20.52 1.05
N GLU A 364 -1.42 19.38 1.13
CA GLU A 364 -1.69 18.23 0.24
C GLU A 364 -3.06 17.60 0.48
N LEU A 365 -3.53 17.54 1.73
CA LEU A 365 -4.88 17.07 2.08
C LEU A 365 -5.95 18.06 1.63
N GLU A 366 -5.72 19.36 1.80
CA GLU A 366 -6.61 20.42 1.31
C GLU A 366 -6.66 20.46 -0.22
N LEU A 367 -5.55 20.20 -0.92
CA LEU A 367 -5.54 20.03 -2.38
C LEU A 367 -6.23 18.73 -2.82
N GLY A 368 -6.17 17.69 -1.99
CA GLY A 368 -6.95 16.46 -2.17
C GLY A 368 -8.46 16.68 -1.97
N ASN A 369 -8.86 17.60 -1.08
CA ASN A 369 -10.26 17.90 -0.75
C ASN A 369 -10.86 19.02 -1.62
N ARG A 370 -10.03 19.97 -2.10
CA ARG A 370 -10.43 21.02 -3.07
C ARG A 370 -10.65 20.49 -4.49
N GLY A 371 -10.32 19.23 -4.76
CA GLY A 371 -10.81 18.52 -5.95
C GLY A 371 -12.31 18.14 -5.86
N SER A 372 -12.96 18.38 -4.72
CA SER A 372 -14.39 18.15 -4.48
C SER A 372 -15.16 19.45 -4.16
N GLY A 373 -14.50 20.61 -4.25
CA GLY A 373 -15.11 21.92 -4.01
C GLY A 373 -14.68 22.88 -5.11
N GLY A 374 -15.60 23.15 -6.04
CA GLY A 374 -15.38 24.02 -7.19
C GLY A 374 -14.72 25.34 -6.81
N GLY A 375 -13.52 25.57 -7.33
CA GLY A 375 -12.83 26.85 -7.24
C GLY A 375 -13.35 27.79 -8.31
N GLY A 376 -14.36 28.59 -7.97
CA GLY A 376 -14.68 29.82 -8.70
C GLY A 376 -13.58 30.84 -8.46
N GLY A 377 -12.69 31.00 -9.43
CA GLY A 377 -11.71 32.08 -9.47
C GLY A 377 -12.35 33.33 -10.06
N GLY A 378 -12.53 34.36 -9.24
CA GLY A 378 -12.84 35.72 -9.69
C GLY A 378 -11.54 36.51 -9.92
N SER A 379 -11.33 36.90 -11.17
CA SER A 379 -10.25 37.75 -11.68
C SER A 379 -10.59 39.24 -11.62
N GLY A 380 -9.58 40.09 -11.42
CA GLY A 380 -9.59 41.54 -11.68
C GLY A 380 -8.58 42.22 -10.73
N GLY A 381 -7.65 43.09 -11.13
CA GLY A 381 -7.52 43.94 -12.31
C GLY A 381 -7.13 45.36 -11.81
N SER A 382 -6.06 45.92 -12.36
CA SER A 382 -5.24 47.07 -11.90
C SER A 382 -5.89 48.46 -11.72
N GLY A 383 -5.16 49.33 -10.98
CA GLY A 383 -5.20 50.81 -10.99
C GLY A 383 -5.42 51.38 -9.58
N GLY A 384 -4.72 52.37 -9.00
CA GLY A 384 -3.78 53.38 -9.48
C GLY A 384 -4.13 54.73 -8.82
N GLY A 385 -3.35 55.18 -7.82
CA GLY A 385 -3.23 56.60 -7.41
C GLY A 385 -4.00 57.12 -6.17
N GLY A 386 -3.29 57.90 -5.32
CA GLY A 386 -3.84 59.11 -4.69
C GLY A 386 -4.17 59.08 -3.18
N ASP A 387 -3.19 59.50 -2.37
CA ASP A 387 -3.24 60.52 -1.30
C ASP A 387 -4.35 60.60 -0.21
N GLY A 388 -3.92 60.94 1.03
CA GLY A 388 -4.72 61.73 1.99
C GLY A 388 -5.39 61.03 3.20
N GLY A 389 -4.71 61.06 4.34
CA GLY A 389 -5.18 61.57 5.64
C GLY A 389 -6.50 61.11 6.31
N ALA A 390 -6.33 60.76 7.60
CA ALA A 390 -7.22 60.99 8.76
C ALA A 390 -8.12 59.83 9.28
N GLU A 391 -7.85 59.50 10.55
CA GLU A 391 -8.65 58.70 11.48
C GLU A 391 -10.13 59.08 11.57
N ARG A 392 -11.00 58.08 11.76
CA ARG A 392 -11.94 58.00 12.90
C ARG A 392 -12.62 56.62 13.04
N VAL A 393 -12.86 56.29 14.30
CA VAL A 393 -13.46 55.10 14.91
C VAL A 393 -14.98 55.04 14.70
N ALA A 394 -15.56 53.85 14.40
CA ALA A 394 -16.72 53.24 15.10
C ALA A 394 -17.35 52.02 14.36
N SER A 395 -17.47 50.91 15.10
CA SER A 395 -18.48 49.82 15.09
C SER A 395 -18.93 49.10 13.80
N PRO A 396 -18.91 47.75 13.75
CA PRO A 396 -19.73 46.99 12.82
C PRO A 396 -21.05 46.52 13.47
N GLY A 397 -22.16 46.88 12.84
CA GLY A 397 -23.45 46.24 13.00
C GLY A 397 -23.58 45.06 12.04
N ARG A 398 -24.00 43.92 12.60
CA ARG A 398 -24.91 42.88 12.07
C ARG A 398 -25.10 42.81 10.53
N GLU A 399 -24.48 41.80 9.91
CA GLU A 399 -24.99 41.14 8.71
C GLU A 399 -25.44 39.71 9.07
N GLU A 400 -26.67 39.38 8.70
CA GLU A 400 -27.26 38.05 8.78
C GLU A 400 -26.96 37.26 7.49
N GLY A 401 -26.68 35.96 7.64
CA GLY A 401 -27.23 34.96 6.71
C GLY A 401 -26.31 34.38 5.63
N GLY A 402 -25.31 33.58 6.04
CA GLY A 402 -24.69 32.56 5.19
C GLY A 402 -24.43 31.29 6.03
N LYS A 403 -25.28 30.27 5.88
CA LYS A 403 -25.19 29.00 6.65
C LYS A 403 -23.89 28.25 6.32
N GLU A 404 -22.95 28.26 7.25
CA GLU A 404 -21.92 27.23 7.40
C GLU A 404 -22.58 25.92 7.84
N ILE A 405 -22.42 24.84 7.07
CA ILE A 405 -22.55 23.48 7.60
C ILE A 405 -21.13 23.02 7.90
N LEU A 406 -20.61 23.44 9.05
CA LEU A 406 -19.39 22.89 9.64
C LEU A 406 -19.82 21.92 10.73
N LEU A 407 -19.58 20.62 10.49
CA LEU A 407 -19.69 19.58 11.50
C LEU A 407 -18.66 19.85 12.61
N GLU A 408 -19.07 20.57 13.64
CA GLU A 408 -18.47 20.47 14.97
C GLU A 408 -18.64 19.03 15.47
N ILE A 409 -17.52 18.35 15.70
CA ILE A 409 -17.49 17.17 16.56
C ILE A 409 -17.27 17.71 17.96
N ASP A 410 -18.34 17.70 18.74
CA ASP A 410 -18.31 17.92 20.18
C ASP A 410 -17.42 16.85 20.81
N LEU A 411 -16.33 17.29 21.44
CA LEU A 411 -15.51 16.46 22.32
C LEU A 411 -15.96 16.78 23.75
N SER A 412 -17.09 16.20 24.14
CA SER A 412 -17.47 16.06 25.53
C SER A 412 -18.25 14.77 25.73
N GLU A 413 -17.89 14.06 26.81
CA GLU A 413 -18.59 12.94 27.44
C GLU A 413 -18.44 11.52 26.84
N GLU A 414 -17.37 10.84 27.25
CA GLU A 414 -17.30 9.61 28.10
C GLU A 414 -16.05 8.75 27.83
#